data_AF-A0A7Z9GBM5-F1
#
_entry.id   AF-A0A7Z9GBM5-F1
#
_cell.length_a   1.000
_cell.length_b   1.000
_cell.length_c   1.000
_cell.angle_alpha   90.00
_cell.angle_beta   90.00
_cell.angle_gamma   90.00
#
_symmetry.space_group_name_H-M   'P 1'
#
loop_
_entity.id
_entity.type
_entity.pdbx_description
1 polymer ?
#
loop_
_entity_poly.entity_id
_entity_poly.type
_entity_poly.pdbx_seq_one_letter_code
_entity_poly.pdbx_strand_id
1 'polypeptide(L)'
;MGLLSLLYFTQGLPFGFQAKALPLFLREQGTSLQAIGLTSLLALPWMLKALWAPLVDRYWSPRMGRRRSWILPAQGLLCLLCVAAAWACQNPDISVLLGIVFLMNLCAATQDIAVDGLAVDLL
;
A
#
# COMPACT_ATOMS: atom_id res chain seq x y z
N MET A 1 -17.28 -9.88 10.36
CA MET A 1 -16.91 -8.52 10.79
C MET A 1 -15.49 -8.40 11.32
N GLY A 2 -15.05 -9.18 12.32
CA GLY A 2 -13.69 -9.06 12.89
C GLY A 2 -12.52 -9.20 11.89
N LEU A 3 -12.65 -10.05 10.85
CA LEU A 3 -11.64 -10.20 9.80
C LEU A 3 -11.45 -8.91 8.98
N LEU A 4 -12.55 -8.25 8.56
CA LEU A 4 -12.49 -7.01 7.80
C LEU A 4 -11.84 -5.89 8.62
N SER A 5 -12.21 -5.78 9.91
CA SER A 5 -11.62 -4.80 10.82
C SER A 5 -10.10 -4.98 10.95
N LEU A 6 -9.60 -6.22 11.05
CA LEU A 6 -8.17 -6.50 11.10
C LEU A 6 -7.46 -6.17 9.77
N LEU A 7 -8.08 -6.48 8.64
CA LEU A 7 -7.52 -6.16 7.32
C LEU A 7 -7.40 -4.65 7.13
N TYR A 8 -8.46 -3.89 7.39
CA TYR A 8 -8.43 -2.42 7.34
C TYR A 8 -7.43 -1.81 8.33
N PHE A 9 -7.33 -2.36 9.55
CA PHE A 9 -6.32 -1.94 10.51
C PHE A 9 -4.90 -2.11 9.97
N THR A 10 -4.60 -3.28 9.37
CA THR A 10 -3.26 -3.53 8.79
C THR A 10 -2.97 -2.68 7.56
N GLN A 11 -3.97 -2.35 6.74
CA GLN A 11 -3.81 -1.42 5.60
C GLN A 11 -3.56 0.03 6.05
N GLY A 12 -4.08 0.42 7.21
CA GLY A 12 -3.86 1.76 7.79
C GLY A 12 -2.41 2.03 8.21
N LEU A 13 -1.61 0.99 8.48
CA LEU A 13 -0.23 1.13 8.93
C LEU A 13 0.71 1.72 7.86
N PRO A 14 0.80 1.16 6.63
CA PRO A 14 1.52 1.78 5.51
C PRO A 14 1.09 3.21 5.23
N PHE A 15 -0.22 3.46 5.26
CA PHE A 15 -0.77 4.79 5.02
C PHE A 15 -0.35 5.78 6.10
N GLY A 16 -0.42 5.39 7.38
CA GLY A 16 0.04 6.21 8.49
C GLY A 16 1.54 6.53 8.42
N PHE A 17 2.35 5.55 7.99
CA PHE A 17 3.78 5.76 7.74
C PHE A 17 4.00 6.83 6.66
N GLN A 18 3.35 6.73 5.51
CA GLN A 18 3.49 7.72 4.43
C GLN A 18 2.96 9.10 4.84
N ALA A 19 1.84 9.17 5.55
CA ALA A 19 1.20 10.45 5.88
C ALA A 19 1.97 11.24 6.95
N LYS A 20 2.68 10.56 7.86
CA LYS A 20 3.33 11.20 9.01
C LYS A 20 4.84 10.95 9.07
N ALA A 21 5.26 9.69 9.04
CA ALA A 21 6.65 9.31 9.29
C ALA A 21 7.57 9.68 8.11
N LEU A 22 7.14 9.46 6.86
CA LEU A 22 7.94 9.75 5.68
C LEU A 22 8.26 11.26 5.52
N PRO A 23 7.29 12.20 5.61
CA PRO A 23 7.58 13.63 5.55
C PRO A 23 8.49 14.11 6.68
N LEU A 24 8.32 13.55 7.88
CA LEU A 24 9.16 13.85 9.03
C LEU A 24 10.61 13.40 8.78
N PHE A 25 10.79 12.16 8.33
CA PHE A 25 12.10 11.61 8.00
C PHE A 25 12.81 12.41 6.90
N LEU A 26 12.11 12.73 5.81
CA LEU A 26 12.69 13.54 4.72
C LEU A 26 13.10 14.94 5.19
N ARG A 27 12.34 15.53 6.11
CA ARG A 27 12.67 16.83 6.71
C ARG A 27 13.93 16.75 7.57
N GLU A 28 14.10 15.68 8.35
CA GLU A 28 15.31 15.45 9.14
C GLU A 28 16.55 15.26 8.25
N GLN A 29 16.38 14.70 7.05
CA GLN A 29 17.45 14.59 6.06
C GLN A 29 17.75 15.89 5.29
N GLY A 30 17.09 17.00 5.63
CA GLY A 30 17.31 18.30 4.97
C GLY A 30 16.67 18.41 3.58
N THR A 31 15.71 17.54 3.25
CA THR A 31 14.99 17.60 1.97
C THR A 31 14.13 18.86 1.90
N SER A 32 14.04 19.50 0.73
CA SER A 32 13.24 20.70 0.54
C SER A 32 11.74 20.45 0.75
N LEU A 33 11.02 21.47 1.24
CA LEU A 33 9.56 21.41 1.39
C LEU A 33 8.85 21.11 0.07
N GLN A 34 9.37 21.57 -1.07
CA GLN A 34 8.79 21.23 -2.38
C GLN A 34 8.89 19.73 -2.65
N ALA A 35 10.05 19.11 -2.40
CA ALA A 35 10.24 17.67 -2.61
C ALA A 35 9.43 16.82 -1.63
N ILE A 36 9.25 17.28 -0.38
CA ILE A 36 8.32 16.65 0.57
C ILE A 36 6.89 16.75 0.03
N GLY A 37 6.48 17.89 -0.53
CA GLY A 37 5.17 18.05 -1.17
C GLY A 37 4.96 17.08 -2.34
N LEU A 38 6.00 16.82 -3.14
CA LEU A 38 5.94 15.85 -4.24
C LEU A 38 5.71 14.40 -3.77
N THR A 39 5.98 14.06 -2.51
CA THR A 39 5.66 12.72 -1.98
C THR A 39 4.16 12.43 -1.93
N SER A 40 3.31 13.45 -2.01
CA SER A 40 1.86 13.26 -2.18
C SER A 40 1.52 12.51 -3.47
N LEU A 41 2.36 12.61 -4.51
CA LEU A 41 2.21 11.85 -5.75
C LEU A 41 2.38 10.33 -5.53
N LEU A 42 3.00 9.90 -4.44
CA LEU A 42 3.08 8.47 -4.12
C LEU A 42 1.71 7.87 -3.81
N ALA A 43 0.70 8.70 -3.50
CA ALA A 43 -0.68 8.28 -3.32
C ALA A 43 -1.46 8.14 -4.64
N LEU A 44 -0.84 8.41 -5.81
CA LEU A 44 -1.46 8.22 -7.12
C LEU A 44 -2.14 6.86 -7.31
N PRO A 45 -1.58 5.73 -6.84
CA PRO A 45 -2.24 4.44 -6.98
C PRO A 45 -3.64 4.42 -6.35
N TRP A 46 -3.88 5.13 -5.25
CA TRP A 46 -5.21 5.20 -4.64
C TRP A 46 -6.25 5.88 -5.52
N MET A 47 -5.85 6.90 -6.28
CA MET A 47 -6.75 7.61 -7.20
C MET A 47 -7.00 6.80 -8.47
N LEU A 48 -5.97 6.08 -8.93
CA LEU A 48 -6.01 5.32 -10.17
C LEU A 48 -6.54 3.89 -9.99
N LYS A 49 -6.77 3.43 -8.75
CA LYS A 49 -7.15 2.05 -8.45
C LYS A 49 -8.38 1.56 -9.22
N ALA A 50 -9.31 2.46 -9.52
CA ALA A 50 -10.49 2.17 -10.33
C ALA A 50 -10.15 1.63 -11.74
N LEU A 51 -8.99 1.98 -12.31
CA LEU A 51 -8.55 1.54 -13.64
C LEU A 51 -8.22 0.04 -13.68
N TRP A 52 -7.63 -0.51 -12.61
CA TRP A 52 -7.28 -1.94 -12.55
C TRP A 52 -8.22 -2.76 -11.68
N ALA A 53 -9.19 -2.15 -11.00
CA ALA A 53 -10.20 -2.86 -10.25
C ALA A 53 -10.94 -3.95 -11.06
N PRO A 54 -11.36 -3.70 -12.32
CA PRO A 54 -12.00 -4.74 -13.15
C PRO A 54 -11.06 -5.91 -13.47
N LEU A 55 -9.75 -5.66 -13.55
CA LEU A 55 -8.77 -6.72 -13.79
C LEU A 55 -8.61 -7.59 -12.55
N VAL A 56 -8.54 -6.98 -11.36
CA VAL A 56 -8.47 -7.71 -10.08
C VAL A 56 -9.70 -8.60 -9.91
N ASP A 57 -10.89 -8.11 -10.28
CA ASP A 57 -12.12 -8.89 -10.21
C ASP A 57 -12.18 -10.03 -11.24
N ARG A 58 -11.64 -9.80 -12.44
CA ARG A 58 -11.67 -10.78 -13.54
C ARG A 58 -10.64 -11.89 -13.39
N TYR A 59 -9.43 -11.57 -12.95
CA TYR A 59 -8.34 -12.52 -12.82
C TYR A 59 -8.28 -13.03 -11.39
N TRP A 60 -8.69 -14.26 -11.14
CA TRP A 60 -8.60 -14.86 -9.82
C TRP A 60 -8.31 -16.35 -9.92
N SER A 61 -7.76 -16.92 -8.84
CA SER A 61 -7.43 -18.34 -8.78
C SER A 61 -8.59 -19.14 -8.19
N PRO A 62 -9.13 -20.15 -8.92
CA PRO A 62 -10.18 -21.03 -8.40
C PRO A 62 -9.82 -21.77 -7.11
N ARG A 63 -8.52 -22.02 -6.89
CA ARG A 63 -8.02 -22.77 -5.73
C ARG A 63 -8.04 -21.96 -4.43
N MET A 64 -7.84 -20.65 -4.50
CA MET A 64 -7.80 -19.76 -3.34
C MET A 64 -9.12 -19.00 -3.15
N GLY A 65 -9.95 -18.90 -4.20
CA GLY A 65 -11.17 -18.11 -4.23
C GLY A 65 -10.93 -16.66 -4.66
N ARG A 66 -11.98 -16.03 -5.18
CA ARG A 66 -11.93 -14.74 -5.90
C ARG A 66 -11.18 -13.62 -5.16
N ARG A 67 -11.41 -13.49 -3.85
CA ARG A 67 -10.89 -12.38 -3.03
C ARG A 67 -9.54 -12.72 -2.38
N ARG A 68 -9.41 -13.95 -1.85
CA ARG A 68 -8.18 -14.40 -1.16
C ARG A 68 -6.99 -14.51 -2.10
N SER A 69 -7.22 -14.74 -3.39
CA SER A 69 -6.16 -14.77 -4.41
C SER A 69 -5.43 -13.44 -4.56
N TRP A 70 -6.02 -12.32 -4.12
CA TRP A 70 -5.40 -11.00 -4.16
C TRP A 70 -5.01 -10.48 -2.79
N ILE A 71 -5.83 -10.72 -1.76
CA ILE A 71 -5.56 -10.24 -0.39
C ILE A 71 -4.26 -10.85 0.15
N LEU A 72 -4.09 -12.18 0.03
CA LEU A 72 -2.92 -12.87 0.58
C LEU A 72 -1.59 -12.44 -0.07
N PRO A 73 -1.42 -12.44 -1.41
CA PRO A 73 -0.18 -11.99 -2.00
C PRO A 73 0.07 -10.50 -1.81
N ALA A 74 -0.97 -9.65 -1.85
CA ALA A 74 -0.80 -8.22 -1.60
C ALA A 74 -0.33 -7.94 -0.17
N GLN A 75 -0.89 -8.64 0.82
CA GLN A 75 -0.47 -8.50 2.21
C GLN A 75 0.94 -9.06 2.47
N GLY A 76 1.29 -10.19 1.84
CA GLY A 76 2.65 -10.72 1.90
C GLY A 76 3.68 -9.75 1.30
N LEU A 77 3.36 -9.17 0.14
CA LEU A 77 4.22 -8.19 -0.52
C LEU A 77 4.34 -6.91 0.29
N LEU A 78 3.24 -6.43 0.88
CA LEU A 78 3.24 -5.26 1.76
C LEU A 78 4.14 -5.47 3.00
N CYS A 79 4.11 -6.67 3.60
CA CYS A 79 4.99 -7.03 4.70
C CYS A 79 6.47 -6.99 4.29
N LEU A 80 6.82 -7.56 3.14
CA LEU A 80 8.18 -7.51 2.59
C LEU A 80 8.64 -6.07 2.32
N LEU A 81 7.75 -5.24 1.77
CA LEU A 81 8.05 -3.83 1.50
C LEU A 81 8.23 -3.02 2.79
N CYS A 82 7.49 -3.31 3.85
CA CYS A 82 7.73 -2.69 5.16
C CYS A 82 9.12 -3.00 5.70
N VAL A 83 9.57 -4.26 5.58
CA VAL A 83 10.93 -4.66 5.98
C VAL A 83 11.98 -3.96 5.11
N ALA A 84 11.75 -3.90 3.79
CA ALA A 84 12.64 -3.19 2.86
C ALA A 84 12.72 -1.69 3.17
N ALA A 85 11.59 -1.04 3.51
CA ALA A 85 11.56 0.36 3.92
C ALA A 85 12.34 0.59 5.22
N ALA A 86 12.20 -0.30 6.20
CA ALA A 86 12.96 -0.23 7.45
C ALA A 86 14.48 -0.34 7.23
N TRP A 87 14.90 -1.16 6.25
CA TRP A 87 16.31 -1.27 5.86
C TRP A 87 16.79 -0.04 5.06
N ALA A 88 15.96 0.47 4.14
CA ALA A 88 16.25 1.67 3.36
C ALA A 88 16.41 2.93 4.24
N CYS A 89 15.71 3.01 5.38
CA CYS A 89 15.91 4.09 6.36
C CYS A 89 17.30 4.08 7.01
N GLN A 90 18.03 2.95 7.02
CA GLN A 90 19.38 2.85 7.61
C GLN A 90 20.48 3.33 6.65
N ASN A 91 20.30 3.14 5.34
CA ASN A 91 21.21 3.60 4.29
C ASN A 91 20.42 4.45 3.28
N PRO A 92 20.29 5.76 3.53
CA PRO A 92 19.25 6.56 2.91
C PRO A 92 19.57 6.94 1.47
N ASP A 93 19.23 6.06 0.54
CA ASP A 93 18.91 6.47 -0.82
C ASP A 93 17.42 6.86 -0.87
N ILE A 94 17.16 8.17 -0.87
CA ILE A 94 15.82 8.74 -0.90
C ILE A 94 15.03 8.21 -2.11
N SER A 95 15.68 8.01 -3.25
CA SER A 95 14.99 7.53 -4.47
C SER A 95 14.46 6.10 -4.30
N VAL A 96 15.25 5.23 -3.67
CA VAL A 96 14.87 3.85 -3.36
C VAL A 96 13.73 3.84 -2.34
N LEU A 97 13.81 4.66 -1.29
CA LEU A 97 12.75 4.76 -0.29
C LEU A 97 11.41 5.20 -0.91
N LEU A 98 11.43 6.22 -1.79
CA LEU A 98 10.24 6.69 -2.50
C LEU A 98 9.66 5.59 -3.42
N GLY A 99 10.52 4.84 -4.11
CA GLY A 99 10.10 3.69 -4.93
C GLY A 99 9.42 2.60 -4.10
N ILE A 100 9.96 2.26 -2.93
CA ILE A 100 9.37 1.28 -2.01
C ILE A 100 8.00 1.78 -1.54
N VAL A 101 7.88 3.04 -1.12
CA VAL A 101 6.60 3.62 -0.66
C VAL A 101 5.57 3.66 -1.79
N PHE A 102 5.97 3.95 -3.02
CA PHE A 102 5.08 3.87 -4.18
C PHE A 102 4.54 2.44 -4.38
N LEU A 103 5.42 1.43 -4.31
CA LEU A 103 5.02 0.02 -4.39
C LEU A 103 4.10 -0.38 -3.24
N MET A 104 4.33 0.13 -2.03
CA MET A 104 3.45 -0.10 -0.87
C MET A 104 2.05 0.45 -1.16
N ASN A 105 1.93 1.65 -1.73
CA ASN A 105 0.65 2.23 -2.13
C ASN A 105 -0.06 1.41 -3.20
N LEU A 106 0.68 0.93 -4.20
CA LEU A 106 0.11 0.09 -5.26
C LEU A 106 -0.43 -1.24 -4.69
N CYS A 107 0.33 -1.88 -3.79
CA CYS A 107 -0.11 -3.10 -3.11
C CYS A 107 -1.32 -2.85 -2.21
N ALA A 108 -1.28 -1.78 -1.41
CA ALA A 108 -2.36 -1.41 -0.50
C ALA A 108 -3.65 -1.10 -1.27
N ALA A 109 -3.57 -0.33 -2.35
CA ALA A 109 -4.72 -0.03 -3.22
C ALA A 109 -5.29 -1.29 -3.90
N THR A 110 -4.42 -2.23 -4.30
CA THR A 110 -4.85 -3.52 -4.86
C THR A 110 -5.53 -4.41 -3.82
N GLN A 111 -4.99 -4.46 -2.60
CA GLN A 111 -5.62 -5.15 -1.48
C GLN A 111 -6.97 -4.54 -1.15
N ASP A 112 -7.08 -3.22 -1.17
CA ASP A 112 -8.29 -2.47 -0.87
C ASP A 112 -9.44 -2.81 -1.82
N ILE A 113 -9.18 -2.86 -3.13
CA ILE A 113 -10.17 -3.35 -4.13
C ILE A 113 -10.69 -4.74 -3.75
N ALA A 114 -9.78 -5.66 -3.38
CA ALA A 114 -10.16 -7.04 -3.06
C ALA A 114 -10.92 -7.15 -1.73
N VAL A 115 -10.59 -6.29 -0.74
CA VAL A 115 -11.27 -6.22 0.56
C VAL A 115 -12.65 -5.59 0.41
N ASP A 116 -12.79 -4.49 -0.35
CA ASP A 116 -14.08 -3.85 -0.63
C ASP A 116 -15.02 -4.82 -1.35
N GLY A 117 -14.50 -5.55 -2.34
CA GLY A 117 -15.26 -6.60 -3.02
C GLY A 117 -15.66 -7.76 -2.09
N LEU A 118 -14.85 -8.08 -1.08
CA LEU A 118 -15.20 -9.07 -0.06
C LEU A 118 -16.25 -8.54 0.91
N ALA A 119 -16.22 -7.25 1.25
CA ALA A 119 -17.20 -6.63 2.13
C ALA A 119 -18.59 -6.64 1.49
N VAL A 120 -18.69 -6.34 0.19
CA VAL A 120 -19.95 -6.43 -0.57
C VAL A 120 -20.44 -7.88 -0.66
N ASP A 121 -19.55 -8.86 -0.84
CA ASP A 121 -19.95 -10.28 -0.88
C ASP A 121 -20.44 -10.81 0.49
N LEU A 122 -20.12 -10.13 1.61
CA LEU A 122 -20.46 -10.52 2.98
C LEU A 122 -21.67 -9.78 3.58
N LEU A 123 -22.10 -8.67 2.97
CA LEU A 123 -23.22 -7.83 3.40
C LEU A 123 -24.47 -8.14 2.57
#